data_AF-A0A941YD68-F1
#
_entry.id   AF-A0A941YD68-F1
#
_cell.length_a   1.000
_cell.length_b   1.000
_cell.length_c   1.000
_cell.angle_alpha   90.00
_cell.angle_beta   90.00
_cell.angle_gamma   90.00
#
_symmetry.space_group_name_H-M   'P 1'
#
loop_
_entity.id
_entity.type
_entity.pdbx_description
1 polymer ?
#
loop_
_entity_poly.entity_id
_entity_poly.type
_entity_poly.pdbx_seq_one_letter_code
_entity_poly.pdbx_strand_id
1 'polypeptide(L)'
;MIAPLHSNVRAIEASLLFATDHQPFVALTGPSGCGKSLLLNAAHRYVSAHGTAAVECMSAEQFLKMEGRIGLEKTLILDDCQDVFGKPKQCLRLRLALDRRVRGNRPTLVAFTAGNRDRRIAGVLPAPRKWCLETIGDPDVTERTSLVQHLARVERLNISDTFARIIGAKLLGNGRVVAGALRRLKLAKNDWSDSHQVLKGCGLLDPYFADNSHWDLRHRIFRGAQEAVAREPKLEGVELACYLMIDVAGLCESSVANYLETDPTLCYQNARKVARVVRTDASVARLTHQCTESILARLA
;
A
#
# COMPACT_ATOMS: atom_id res chain seq x y z
N MET A 1 8.75 -1.12 9.99
CA MET A 1 9.43 -2.36 9.56
C MET A 1 8.93 -2.68 8.17
N ILE A 2 9.81 -2.94 7.20
CA ILE A 2 9.43 -3.27 5.81
C ILE A 2 9.19 -4.78 5.72
N ALA A 3 8.15 -5.20 5.00
CA ALA A 3 7.95 -6.61 4.70
C ALA A 3 8.97 -7.06 3.62
N PRO A 4 9.73 -8.15 3.84
CA PRO A 4 10.54 -8.73 2.78
C PRO A 4 9.62 -9.35 1.74
N LEU A 5 9.69 -8.83 0.52
CA LEU A 5 8.94 -9.25 -0.65
C LEU A 5 9.96 -9.57 -1.76
N HIS A 6 9.61 -10.44 -2.70
CA HIS A 6 10.46 -10.73 -3.85
C HIS A 6 10.83 -9.46 -4.64
N SER A 7 9.90 -8.52 -4.78
CA SER A 7 10.10 -7.22 -5.44
C SER A 7 11.05 -6.26 -4.71
N ASN A 8 11.39 -6.50 -3.43
CA ASN A 8 12.25 -5.62 -2.65
C ASN A 8 13.41 -6.33 -1.91
N VAL A 9 13.52 -7.66 -2.00
CA VAL A 9 14.48 -8.45 -1.21
C VAL A 9 15.93 -8.04 -1.49
N ARG A 10 16.31 -7.86 -2.76
CA ARG A 10 17.67 -7.44 -3.12
C ARG A 10 18.01 -6.04 -2.61
N ALA A 11 17.04 -5.13 -2.63
CA ALA A 11 17.19 -3.79 -2.07
C ALA A 11 17.36 -3.82 -0.54
N ILE A 12 16.66 -4.73 0.15
CA ILE A 12 16.83 -4.98 1.59
C ILE A 12 18.25 -5.53 1.85
N GLU A 13 18.66 -6.55 1.10
CA GLU A 13 20.00 -7.16 1.22
C GLU A 13 21.11 -6.14 0.99
N ALA A 14 21.04 -5.36 -0.10
CA ALA A 14 22.01 -4.32 -0.38
C ALA A 14 22.07 -3.25 0.72
N SER A 15 20.92 -2.86 1.27
CA SER A 15 20.87 -1.91 2.40
C SER A 15 21.51 -2.49 3.67
N LEU A 16 21.35 -3.79 3.92
CA LEU A 16 21.97 -4.49 5.05
C LEU A 16 23.48 -4.64 4.86
N LEU A 17 23.93 -5.04 3.67
CA LEU A 17 25.36 -5.11 3.33
C LEU A 17 26.03 -3.74 3.45
N PHE A 18 25.34 -2.68 3.08
CA PHE A 18 25.79 -1.31 3.33
C PHE A 18 25.89 -1.01 4.83
N ALA A 19 24.83 -1.30 5.58
CA ALA A 19 24.77 -0.98 7.01
C ALA A 19 25.81 -1.77 7.85
N THR A 20 26.30 -2.90 7.33
CA THR A 20 27.33 -3.75 7.94
C THR A 20 28.72 -3.56 7.34
N ASP A 21 28.94 -2.51 6.54
CA ASP A 21 30.23 -2.15 5.91
C ASP A 21 30.81 -3.19 4.92
N HIS A 22 29.98 -4.09 4.40
CA HIS A 22 30.36 -5.06 3.37
C HIS A 22 30.22 -4.50 1.95
N GLN A 23 29.31 -3.54 1.75
CA GLN A 23 29.06 -2.89 0.46
C GLN A 23 29.02 -1.36 0.62
N PRO A 24 30.13 -0.64 0.39
CA PRO A 24 30.22 0.79 0.73
C PRO A 24 29.40 1.70 -0.19
N PHE A 25 29.07 1.27 -1.41
CA PHE A 25 28.33 2.08 -2.39
C PHE A 25 27.08 1.36 -2.85
N VAL A 26 25.92 1.88 -2.46
CA VAL A 26 24.61 1.32 -2.80
C VAL A 26 23.71 2.42 -3.37
N ALA A 27 23.01 2.09 -4.45
CA ALA A 27 21.99 2.93 -5.05
C ALA A 27 20.68 2.16 -5.12
N LEU A 28 19.62 2.71 -4.52
CA LEU A 28 18.27 2.16 -4.57
C LEU A 28 17.43 2.92 -5.58
N THR A 29 16.68 2.20 -6.41
CA THR A 29 15.73 2.81 -7.35
C THR A 29 14.36 2.18 -7.21
N GLY A 30 13.33 2.84 -7.73
CA GLY A 30 11.97 2.31 -7.69
C GLY A 30 10.90 3.39 -7.65
N PRO A 31 9.63 3.01 -7.80
CA PRO A 31 8.50 3.95 -7.86
C PRO A 31 8.29 4.67 -6.53
N SER A 32 7.43 5.69 -6.54
CA SER A 32 7.06 6.40 -5.31
C SER A 32 6.28 5.48 -4.39
N GLY A 33 6.58 5.52 -3.08
CA GLY A 33 5.86 4.75 -2.07
C GLY A 33 6.20 3.26 -1.99
N CYS A 34 7.29 2.80 -2.61
CA CYS A 34 7.75 1.40 -2.52
C CYS A 34 8.64 1.09 -1.29
N GLY A 35 8.93 2.10 -0.45
CA GLY A 35 9.68 1.90 0.81
C GLY A 35 11.15 2.31 0.80
N LYS A 36 11.65 2.99 -0.24
CA LYS A 36 13.04 3.52 -0.29
C LYS A 36 13.44 4.31 0.96
N SER A 37 12.67 5.34 1.30
CA SER A 37 12.92 6.16 2.50
C SER A 37 12.87 5.34 3.80
N LEU A 38 12.06 4.29 3.85
CA LEU A 38 12.04 3.39 5.01
C LEU A 38 13.33 2.56 5.10
N LEU A 39 13.89 2.10 3.98
CA LEU A 39 15.18 1.40 3.93
C LEU A 39 16.33 2.32 4.34
N LEU A 40 16.37 3.53 3.78
CA LEU A 40 17.37 4.55 4.13
C LEU A 40 17.35 4.85 5.63
N ASN A 41 16.16 5.05 6.21
CA ASN A 41 16.01 5.28 7.65
C ASN A 41 16.40 4.07 8.50
N ALA A 42 16.15 2.85 8.02
CA ALA A 42 16.57 1.63 8.71
C ALA A 42 18.10 1.49 8.72
N ALA A 43 18.74 1.70 7.56
CA ALA A 43 20.21 1.72 7.44
C ALA A 43 20.81 2.82 8.32
N HIS A 44 20.25 4.03 8.29
CA HIS A 44 20.66 5.15 9.15
C HIS A 44 20.64 4.77 10.63
N ARG A 45 19.54 4.20 11.12
CA ARG A 45 19.40 3.78 12.53
C ARG A 45 20.41 2.69 12.89
N TYR A 46 20.61 1.71 12.02
CA TYR A 46 21.55 0.62 12.27
C TYR A 46 22.98 1.14 12.38
N VAL A 47 23.44 1.92 11.39
CA VAL A 47 24.80 2.49 11.37
C VAL A 47 25.00 3.47 12.53
N SER A 48 23.98 4.26 12.89
CA SER A 48 24.09 5.17 14.05
C SER A 48 24.20 4.42 15.38
N ALA A 49 23.61 3.23 15.49
CA ALA A 49 23.62 2.44 16.72
C ALA A 49 24.86 1.54 16.87
N HIS A 50 25.45 1.08 15.76
CA HIS A 50 26.54 0.09 15.76
C HIS A 50 27.84 0.60 15.12
N GLY A 51 27.77 1.72 14.40
CA GLY A 51 28.92 2.35 13.77
C GLY A 51 29.62 3.33 14.71
N THR A 52 30.91 3.54 14.46
CA THR A 52 31.73 4.53 15.17
C THR A 52 31.65 5.92 14.55
N ALA A 53 31.08 6.05 13.35
CA ALA A 53 31.02 7.28 12.58
C ALA A 53 29.62 7.91 12.57
N ALA A 54 29.58 9.25 12.65
CA ALA A 54 28.34 10.00 12.48
C ALA A 54 27.74 9.75 11.09
N VAL A 55 26.42 9.58 11.03
CA VAL A 55 25.66 9.34 9.79
C VAL A 55 24.82 10.56 9.49
N GLU A 56 24.74 10.94 8.22
CA GLU A 56 23.86 12.01 7.78
C GLU A 56 22.85 11.49 6.76
N CYS A 57 21.56 11.63 7.07
CA CYS A 57 20.45 11.30 6.19
C CYS A 57 19.70 12.57 5.79
N MET A 58 19.68 12.90 4.50
CA MET A 58 19.07 14.12 3.97
C MET A 58 18.70 13.99 2.50
N SER A 59 17.99 14.98 1.92
CA SER A 59 17.76 14.99 0.48
C SER A 59 19.00 15.44 -0.30
N ALA A 60 19.10 15.07 -1.58
CA ALA A 60 20.19 15.54 -2.44
C ALA A 60 20.25 17.08 -2.55
N GLU A 61 19.11 17.77 -2.56
CA GLU A 61 19.09 19.23 -2.57
C GLU A 61 19.63 19.85 -1.27
N GLN A 62 19.27 19.27 -0.12
CA GLN A 62 19.80 19.70 1.19
C GLN A 62 21.32 19.51 1.24
N PHE A 63 21.79 18.34 0.79
CA PHE A 63 23.21 18.03 0.70
C PHE A 63 23.99 19.06 -0.14
N LEU A 64 23.48 19.42 -1.31
CA LEU A 64 24.12 20.41 -2.19
C LEU A 64 24.13 21.83 -1.62
N LYS A 65 23.18 22.18 -0.75
CA LYS A 65 23.18 23.47 -0.02
C LYS A 65 24.20 23.49 1.12
N MET A 66 24.52 22.33 1.67
CA MET A 66 25.45 22.15 2.80
C MET A 66 26.87 21.74 2.36
N GLU A 67 27.12 21.63 1.05
CA GLU A 67 28.39 21.15 0.49
C GLU A 67 29.59 21.94 1.06
N GLY A 68 30.51 21.23 1.72
CA GLY A 68 31.68 21.81 2.42
C GLY A 68 31.57 21.84 3.95
N ARG A 69 30.37 21.66 4.52
CA ARG A 69 30.16 21.54 5.98
C ARG A 69 30.02 20.10 6.47
N ILE A 70 29.77 19.19 5.54
CA ILE A 70 29.64 17.75 5.81
C ILE A 70 31.02 17.13 5.66
N GLY A 71 31.55 16.62 6.76
CA GLY A 71 32.85 15.97 6.78
C GLY A 71 32.88 14.71 5.92
N LEU A 72 33.98 14.50 5.20
CA LEU A 72 34.17 13.35 4.31
C LEU A 72 34.32 12.03 5.08
N GLU A 73 34.58 12.10 6.38
CA GLU A 73 34.70 10.98 7.31
C GLU A 73 33.35 10.33 7.65
N LYS A 74 32.23 11.05 7.48
CA LYS A 74 30.89 10.57 7.84
C LYS A 74 30.29 9.68 6.76
N THR A 75 29.49 8.69 7.16
CA THR A 75 28.65 7.90 6.25
C THR A 75 27.52 8.76 5.70
N LEU A 76 27.31 8.72 4.39
CA LEU A 76 26.33 9.58 3.72
C LEU A 76 25.13 8.77 3.22
N ILE A 77 23.93 9.20 3.58
CA ILE A 77 22.66 8.63 3.11
C ILE A 77 21.85 9.75 2.45
N LEU A 78 21.57 9.60 1.15
CA LEU A 78 20.81 10.59 0.39
C LEU A 78 19.47 10.02 -0.07
N ASP A 79 18.38 10.70 0.27
CA ASP A 79 17.05 10.46 -0.31
C ASP A 79 16.78 11.41 -1.48
N ASP A 80 15.79 11.07 -2.29
CA ASP A 80 15.25 11.90 -3.37
C ASP A 80 16.31 12.47 -4.34
N CYS A 81 17.30 11.66 -4.72
CA CYS A 81 18.39 12.09 -5.61
C CYS A 81 17.91 12.45 -7.04
N GLN A 82 16.67 12.10 -7.40
CA GLN A 82 16.07 12.53 -8.66
C GLN A 82 15.80 14.05 -8.73
N ASP A 83 15.79 14.77 -7.60
CA ASP A 83 15.43 16.19 -7.55
C ASP A 83 16.43 17.09 -8.30
N VAL A 84 17.64 16.58 -8.58
CA VAL A 84 18.65 17.27 -9.39
C VAL A 84 18.50 16.98 -10.89
N PHE A 85 17.61 16.05 -11.28
CA PHE A 85 17.36 15.76 -12.68
C PHE A 85 16.76 17.00 -13.37
N GLY A 86 17.22 17.30 -14.57
CA GLY A 86 16.85 18.52 -15.28
C GLY A 86 17.58 19.79 -14.81
N LYS A 87 18.46 19.70 -13.81
CA LYS A 87 19.29 20.82 -13.31
C LYS A 87 20.78 20.53 -13.55
N PRO A 88 21.34 20.80 -14.75
CA PRO A 88 22.68 20.34 -15.14
C PRO A 88 23.79 20.73 -14.13
N LYS A 89 23.75 21.96 -13.61
CA LYS A 89 24.70 22.44 -12.60
C LYS A 89 24.64 21.63 -11.30
N GLN A 90 23.43 21.34 -10.80
CA GLN A 90 23.25 20.56 -9.57
C GLN A 90 23.63 19.09 -9.77
N CYS A 91 23.26 18.51 -10.92
CA CYS A 91 23.64 17.16 -11.30
C CYS A 91 25.17 16.99 -11.35
N LEU A 92 25.89 17.92 -12.00
CA LEU A 92 27.36 17.92 -12.02
C LEU A 92 27.95 18.03 -10.62
N ARG A 93 27.43 18.95 -9.79
CA ARG A 93 27.90 19.11 -8.40
C ARG A 93 27.70 17.84 -7.58
N LEU A 94 26.52 17.22 -7.66
CA LEU A 94 26.23 15.97 -6.97
C LEU A 94 27.19 14.85 -7.43
N ARG A 95 27.36 14.70 -8.75
CA ARG A 95 28.30 13.72 -9.32
C ARG A 95 29.72 13.92 -8.80
N LEU A 96 30.22 15.16 -8.79
CA LEU A 96 31.57 15.48 -8.29
C LEU A 96 31.71 15.19 -6.80
N ALA A 97 30.70 15.52 -5.99
CA ALA A 97 30.71 15.21 -4.56
C ALA A 97 30.72 13.69 -4.31
N LEU A 98 29.90 12.93 -5.05
CA LEU A 98 29.91 11.47 -4.99
C LEU A 98 31.25 10.90 -5.49
N ASP A 99 31.88 11.50 -6.50
CA ASP A 99 33.17 11.01 -7.05
C ASP A 99 34.29 11.13 -6.01
N ARG A 100 34.33 12.24 -5.26
CA ARG A 100 35.27 12.42 -4.14
C ARG A 100 35.09 11.31 -3.09
N ARG A 101 33.85 10.97 -2.75
CA ARG A 101 33.54 9.90 -1.78
C ARG A 101 33.94 8.52 -2.30
N VAL A 102 33.65 8.24 -3.56
CA VAL A 102 34.05 6.98 -4.23
C VAL A 102 35.56 6.81 -4.30
N ARG A 103 36.32 7.89 -4.56
CA ARG A 103 37.79 7.86 -4.53
C ARG A 103 38.33 7.66 -3.11
N GLY A 104 37.72 8.28 -2.11
CA GLY A 104 38.09 8.15 -0.71
C GLY A 104 37.54 6.92 0.01
N ASN A 105 36.91 5.98 -0.71
CA ASN A 105 36.21 4.82 -0.16
C ASN A 105 35.26 5.16 1.02
N ARG A 106 34.48 6.24 0.88
CA ARG A 106 33.58 6.73 1.94
C ARG A 106 32.17 6.17 1.73
N PRO A 107 31.64 5.34 2.65
CA PRO A 107 30.34 4.69 2.47
C PRO A 107 29.23 5.69 2.12
N THR A 108 28.51 5.40 1.03
CA THR A 108 27.44 6.24 0.51
C THR A 108 26.26 5.38 0.01
N LEU A 109 25.07 5.64 0.56
CA LEU A 109 23.81 5.05 0.15
C LEU A 109 22.92 6.14 -0.45
N VAL A 110 22.39 5.92 -1.64
CA VAL A 110 21.53 6.90 -2.34
C VAL A 110 20.23 6.25 -2.79
N ALA A 111 19.14 7.02 -2.84
CA ALA A 111 17.88 6.58 -3.41
C ALA A 111 17.37 7.50 -4.51
N PHE A 112 16.76 6.91 -5.54
CA PHE A 112 16.12 7.60 -6.65
C PHE A 112 14.68 7.13 -6.81
N THR A 113 13.77 8.07 -7.00
CA THR A 113 12.42 7.81 -7.51
C THR A 113 12.46 7.84 -9.04
N ALA A 114 12.80 6.70 -9.63
CA ALA A 114 12.85 6.52 -11.08
C ALA A 114 12.53 5.08 -11.45
N GLY A 115 12.08 4.87 -12.69
CA GLY A 115 11.92 3.54 -13.27
C GLY A 115 13.27 2.84 -13.51
N ASN A 116 13.23 1.53 -13.69
CA ASN A 116 14.40 0.69 -13.96
C ASN A 116 15.19 1.24 -15.17
N ARG A 117 16.50 1.47 -15.02
CA ARG A 117 17.43 1.91 -16.10
C ARG A 117 17.26 3.34 -16.61
N ASP A 118 16.91 4.27 -15.74
CA ASP A 118 16.95 5.68 -16.11
C ASP A 118 18.39 6.13 -16.42
N ARG A 119 18.66 6.49 -17.69
CA ARG A 119 19.97 7.00 -18.15
C ARG A 119 20.45 8.19 -17.31
N ARG A 120 19.53 8.93 -16.68
CA ARG A 120 19.85 10.05 -15.79
C ARG A 120 20.58 9.62 -14.52
N ILE A 121 20.34 8.40 -14.02
CA ILE A 121 21.05 7.83 -12.88
C ILE A 121 22.52 7.59 -13.23
N ALA A 122 22.81 7.06 -14.42
CA ALA A 122 24.18 6.89 -14.91
C ALA A 122 24.92 8.24 -15.09
N GLY A 123 24.16 9.32 -15.31
CA GLY A 123 24.69 10.69 -15.33
C GLY A 123 25.15 11.18 -13.95
N VAL A 124 24.54 10.69 -12.86
CA VAL A 124 24.84 11.11 -11.49
C VAL A 124 25.87 10.20 -10.81
N LEU A 125 25.77 8.89 -10.99
CA LEU A 125 26.63 7.93 -10.28
C LEU A 125 28.03 7.85 -10.93
N PRO A 126 29.11 8.23 -10.22
CA PRO A 126 30.47 8.10 -10.73
C PRO A 126 30.95 6.65 -10.62
N ALA A 127 31.87 6.24 -11.50
CA ALA A 127 32.42 4.88 -11.54
C ALA A 127 31.35 3.78 -11.38
N PRO A 128 30.41 3.62 -12.35
CA PRO A 128 29.20 2.80 -12.19
C PRO A 128 29.43 1.37 -11.69
N ARG A 129 30.58 0.76 -12.04
CA ARG A 129 30.97 -0.60 -11.61
C ARG A 129 31.20 -0.74 -10.10
N LYS A 130 31.40 0.36 -9.36
CA LYS A 130 31.58 0.35 -7.90
C LYS A 130 30.26 0.35 -7.14
N TRP A 131 29.15 0.71 -7.79
CA TRP A 131 27.85 0.81 -7.14
C TRP A 131 27.09 -0.51 -7.25
N CYS A 132 26.57 -0.98 -6.12
CA CYS A 132 25.50 -1.97 -6.11
C CYS A 132 24.18 -1.23 -6.37
N LEU A 133 23.63 -1.39 -7.57
CA LEU A 133 22.38 -0.75 -7.99
C LEU A 133 21.24 -1.76 -7.88
N GLU A 134 20.33 -1.55 -6.94
CA GLU A 134 19.17 -2.41 -6.75
C GLU A 134 17.87 -1.66 -6.98
N THR A 135 16.92 -2.34 -7.62
CA THR A 135 15.62 -1.75 -7.95
C THR A 135 14.52 -2.44 -7.17
N ILE A 136 13.72 -1.63 -6.48
CA ILE A 136 12.47 -2.07 -5.88
C ILE A 136 11.41 -2.06 -6.97
N GLY A 137 10.92 -3.25 -7.31
CA GLY A 137 9.85 -3.44 -8.29
C GLY A 137 8.47 -3.07 -7.74
N ASP A 138 7.49 -3.04 -8.63
CA ASP A 138 6.09 -3.03 -8.23
C ASP A 138 5.71 -4.42 -7.68
N PRO A 139 5.07 -4.49 -6.51
CA PRO A 139 4.70 -5.78 -5.94
C PRO A 139 3.54 -6.41 -6.73
N ASP A 140 3.63 -7.72 -6.95
CA ASP A 140 2.52 -8.49 -7.52
C ASP A 140 1.34 -8.59 -6.54
N VAL A 141 0.21 -9.19 -6.96
CA VAL A 141 -0.99 -9.29 -6.12
C VAL A 141 -0.73 -10.05 -4.82
N THR A 142 0.05 -11.14 -4.87
CA THR A 142 0.39 -11.98 -3.71
C THR A 142 1.29 -11.22 -2.73
N GLU A 143 2.27 -10.49 -3.27
CA GLU A 143 3.14 -9.62 -2.50
C GLU A 143 2.37 -8.45 -1.89
N ARG A 144 1.41 -7.87 -2.62
CA ARG A 144 0.51 -6.82 -2.11
C ARG A 144 -0.35 -7.35 -0.97
N THR A 145 -0.90 -8.54 -1.07
CA THR A 145 -1.64 -9.17 0.04
C THR A 145 -0.74 -9.36 1.26
N SER A 146 0.48 -9.86 1.07
CA SER A 146 1.47 -10.01 2.14
C SER A 146 1.83 -8.67 2.79
N LEU A 147 1.98 -7.62 1.97
CA LEU A 147 2.21 -6.24 2.43
C LEU A 147 1.03 -5.72 3.25
N VAL A 148 -0.21 -5.95 2.81
CA VAL A 148 -1.43 -5.56 3.52
C VAL A 148 -1.48 -6.22 4.89
N GLN A 149 -1.25 -7.54 4.97
CA GLN A 149 -1.22 -8.28 6.23
C GLN A 149 -0.13 -7.75 7.17
N HIS A 150 1.06 -7.49 6.65
CA HIS A 150 2.16 -6.94 7.44
C HIS A 150 1.83 -5.54 7.98
N LEU A 151 1.31 -4.65 7.13
CA LEU A 151 0.91 -3.31 7.54
C LEU A 151 -0.25 -3.33 8.54
N ALA A 152 -1.20 -4.26 8.39
CA ALA A 152 -2.29 -4.43 9.35
C ALA A 152 -1.77 -4.84 10.73
N ARG A 153 -0.81 -5.78 10.79
CA ARG A 153 -0.14 -6.15 12.06
C ARG A 153 0.58 -4.97 12.70
N VAL A 154 1.31 -4.19 11.90
CA VAL A 154 1.99 -2.96 12.38
C VAL A 154 0.98 -1.95 12.95
N GLU A 155 -0.16 -1.80 12.29
CA GLU A 155 -1.25 -0.90 12.72
C GLU A 155 -2.13 -1.51 13.83
N ARG A 156 -1.88 -2.76 14.25
CA ARG A 156 -2.69 -3.52 15.23
C ARG A 156 -4.15 -3.70 14.79
N LEU A 157 -4.36 -3.94 13.51
CA LEU A 157 -5.64 -4.29 12.90
C LEU A 157 -5.71 -5.81 12.73
N ASN A 158 -6.78 -6.41 13.21
CA ASN A 158 -7.15 -7.78 12.87
C ASN A 158 -7.93 -7.75 11.55
N ILE A 159 -7.38 -8.34 10.49
CA ILE A 159 -8.03 -8.43 9.18
C ILE A 159 -8.06 -9.89 8.74
N SER A 160 -9.17 -10.31 8.13
CA SER A 160 -9.23 -11.65 7.52
C SER A 160 -8.32 -11.76 6.29
N ASP A 161 -7.93 -12.98 5.95
CA ASP A 161 -7.15 -13.25 4.73
C ASP A 161 -7.91 -12.81 3.47
N THR A 162 -9.22 -13.07 3.42
CA THR A 162 -10.11 -12.60 2.35
C THR A 162 -10.06 -11.09 2.18
N PHE A 163 -10.09 -10.33 3.28
CA PHE A 163 -10.04 -8.87 3.18
C PHE A 163 -8.67 -8.38 2.71
N ALA A 164 -7.59 -9.02 3.18
CA ALA A 164 -6.24 -8.72 2.72
C ALA A 164 -6.08 -9.01 1.21
N ARG A 165 -6.68 -10.09 0.70
CA ARG A 165 -6.71 -10.41 -0.74
C ARG A 165 -7.49 -9.37 -1.54
N ILE A 166 -8.68 -8.98 -1.08
CA ILE A 166 -9.48 -7.92 -1.72
C ILE A 166 -8.68 -6.61 -1.80
N ILE A 167 -8.11 -6.15 -0.68
CA ILE A 167 -7.32 -4.92 -0.66
C ILE A 167 -6.09 -5.06 -1.57
N GLY A 168 -5.36 -6.17 -1.48
CA GLY A 168 -4.17 -6.42 -2.30
C GLY A 168 -4.45 -6.41 -3.80
N ALA A 169 -5.57 -7.00 -4.22
CA ALA A 169 -5.95 -7.14 -5.62
C ALA A 169 -6.69 -5.93 -6.20
N LYS A 170 -7.52 -5.24 -5.41
CA LYS A 170 -8.46 -4.21 -5.91
C LYS A 170 -8.05 -2.78 -5.61
N LEU A 171 -7.32 -2.55 -4.51
CA LEU A 171 -6.85 -1.21 -4.16
C LEU A 171 -5.70 -0.84 -5.07
N LEU A 172 -5.89 0.15 -5.95
CA LEU A 172 -4.81 0.64 -6.82
C LEU A 172 -3.85 1.56 -6.05
N GLY A 173 -2.65 1.76 -6.59
CA GLY A 173 -1.63 2.64 -6.02
C GLY A 173 -0.57 1.92 -5.17
N ASN A 174 0.24 2.72 -4.47
CA ASN A 174 1.45 2.25 -3.77
C ASN A 174 1.20 1.95 -2.27
N GLY A 175 2.26 1.58 -1.55
CA GLY A 175 2.18 1.27 -0.11
C GLY A 175 1.65 2.41 0.77
N ARG A 176 1.72 3.67 0.34
CA ARG A 176 1.12 4.80 1.07
C ARG A 176 -0.41 4.77 0.98
N VAL A 177 -0.96 4.41 -0.18
CA VAL A 177 -2.41 4.26 -0.37
C VAL A 177 -2.93 3.13 0.50
N VAL A 178 -2.24 1.99 0.49
CA VAL A 178 -2.56 0.84 1.37
C VAL A 178 -2.54 1.24 2.85
N ALA A 179 -1.49 1.92 3.30
CA ALA A 179 -1.40 2.40 4.68
C ALA A 179 -2.53 3.40 5.02
N GLY A 180 -2.91 4.28 4.08
CA GLY A 180 -4.04 5.19 4.23
C GLY A 180 -5.36 4.45 4.40
N ALA A 181 -5.63 3.45 3.56
CA ALA A 181 -6.83 2.61 3.65
C ALA A 181 -6.90 1.85 4.98
N LEU A 182 -5.78 1.25 5.43
CA LEU A 182 -5.72 0.57 6.73
C LEU A 182 -5.96 1.53 7.89
N ARG A 183 -5.41 2.75 7.87
CA ARG A 183 -5.70 3.76 8.89
C ARG A 183 -7.16 4.19 8.89
N ARG A 184 -7.80 4.28 7.71
CA ARG A 184 -9.24 4.55 7.61
C ARG A 184 -10.06 3.45 8.27
N LEU A 185 -9.71 2.19 8.05
CA LEU A 185 -10.34 1.05 8.76
C LEU A 185 -10.15 1.17 10.27
N LYS A 186 -8.92 1.45 10.73
CA LYS A 186 -8.58 1.60 12.15
C LYS A 186 -9.39 2.69 12.86
N LEU A 187 -9.67 3.80 12.18
CA LEU A 187 -10.53 4.86 12.71
C LEU A 187 -11.96 4.39 12.97
N ALA A 188 -12.45 3.42 12.19
CA ALA A 188 -13.78 2.84 12.40
C ALA A 188 -13.75 1.75 13.47
N LYS A 189 -12.76 0.84 13.44
CA LYS A 189 -12.55 -0.24 14.44
C LYS A 189 -11.28 -1.07 14.14
N ASN A 190 -10.93 -1.94 15.07
CA ASN A 190 -9.72 -2.78 14.98
C ASN A 190 -9.93 -4.20 14.43
N ASP A 191 -11.16 -4.72 14.39
CA ASP A 191 -11.42 -6.11 14.00
C ASP A 191 -12.30 -6.23 12.75
N TRP A 192 -11.75 -6.86 11.72
CA TRP A 192 -12.31 -7.09 10.39
C TRP A 192 -12.19 -8.56 9.97
N SER A 193 -12.25 -9.48 10.95
CA SER A 193 -12.16 -10.92 10.73
C SER A 193 -13.45 -11.54 10.18
N ASP A 194 -14.61 -11.10 10.65
CA ASP A 194 -15.93 -11.62 10.26
C ASP A 194 -16.40 -11.15 8.88
N SER A 195 -17.11 -12.01 8.13
CA SER A 195 -17.57 -11.74 6.76
C SER A 195 -18.46 -10.50 6.64
N HIS A 196 -19.41 -10.26 7.56
CA HIS A 196 -20.21 -9.02 7.51
C HIS A 196 -19.33 -7.80 7.77
N GLN A 197 -18.36 -7.93 8.68
CA GLN A 197 -17.39 -6.88 8.95
C GLN A 197 -16.50 -6.59 7.75
N VAL A 198 -16.05 -7.60 7.02
CA VAL A 198 -15.29 -7.42 5.78
C VAL A 198 -16.13 -6.67 4.73
N LEU A 199 -17.39 -7.06 4.52
CA LEU A 199 -18.27 -6.38 3.57
C LEU A 199 -18.50 -4.90 3.95
N LYS A 200 -18.67 -4.63 5.24
CA LYS A 200 -18.68 -3.26 5.79
C LYS A 200 -17.38 -2.51 5.51
N GLY A 201 -16.24 -3.20 5.63
CA GLY A 201 -14.92 -2.65 5.33
C GLY A 201 -14.78 -2.28 3.86
N CYS A 202 -15.30 -3.12 2.95
CA CYS A 202 -15.37 -2.83 1.52
C CYS A 202 -16.20 -1.58 1.25
N GLY A 203 -17.35 -1.41 1.91
CA GLY A 203 -18.17 -0.19 1.78
C GLY A 203 -17.49 1.06 2.34
N LEU A 204 -16.78 0.96 3.48
CA LEU A 204 -16.01 2.08 4.03
C LEU A 204 -14.84 2.51 3.12
N LEU A 205 -14.24 1.55 2.42
CA LEU A 205 -13.14 1.76 1.49
C LEU A 205 -13.60 1.98 0.04
N ASP A 206 -14.90 2.01 -0.24
CA ASP A 206 -15.44 2.23 -1.58
C ASP A 206 -14.82 3.46 -2.30
N PRO A 207 -14.62 4.61 -1.62
CA PRO A 207 -13.94 5.76 -2.24
C PRO A 207 -12.46 5.50 -2.62
N TYR A 208 -11.78 4.58 -1.93
CA TYR A 208 -10.41 4.20 -2.24
C TYR A 208 -10.33 3.26 -3.45
N PHE A 209 -11.41 2.55 -3.77
CA PHE A 209 -11.50 1.68 -4.93
C PHE A 209 -12.01 2.41 -6.18
N ALA A 210 -12.43 3.67 -6.07
CA ALA A 210 -13.02 4.45 -7.16
C ALA A 210 -12.11 4.58 -8.40
N ASP A 211 -10.79 4.56 -8.22
CA ASP A 211 -9.82 4.60 -9.33
C ASP A 211 -9.79 3.28 -10.14
N ASN A 212 -10.40 2.21 -9.63
CA ASN A 212 -10.49 0.92 -10.30
C ASN A 212 -11.78 0.85 -11.11
N SER A 213 -11.68 0.99 -12.43
CA SER A 213 -12.84 0.92 -13.35
C SER A 213 -13.61 -0.40 -13.31
N HIS A 214 -13.04 -1.46 -12.75
CA HIS A 214 -13.68 -2.76 -12.58
C HIS A 214 -14.33 -2.96 -11.19
N TRP A 215 -14.28 -1.93 -10.34
CA TRP A 215 -14.90 -1.94 -9.02
C TRP A 215 -16.29 -1.30 -9.05
N ASP A 216 -17.29 -2.12 -8.78
CA ASP A 216 -18.63 -1.65 -8.39
C ASP A 216 -19.17 -2.59 -7.31
N LEU A 217 -19.06 -2.18 -6.05
CA LEU A 217 -19.52 -2.97 -4.92
C LEU A 217 -21.04 -3.22 -4.98
N ARG A 218 -21.83 -2.23 -5.42
CA ARG A 218 -23.29 -2.34 -5.53
C ARG A 218 -23.66 -3.41 -6.53
N HIS A 219 -23.04 -3.40 -7.70
CA HIS A 219 -23.29 -4.42 -8.71
C HIS A 219 -22.99 -5.84 -8.22
N ARG A 220 -21.88 -6.01 -7.49
CA ARG A 220 -21.47 -7.32 -6.93
C ARG A 220 -22.42 -7.81 -5.86
N ILE A 221 -22.86 -6.92 -4.95
CA ILE A 221 -23.84 -7.25 -3.92
C ILE A 221 -25.18 -7.61 -4.54
N PHE A 222 -25.67 -6.81 -5.49
CA PHE A 222 -26.96 -7.04 -6.15
C PHE A 222 -27.00 -8.41 -6.85
N ARG A 223 -25.97 -8.71 -7.66
CA ARG A 223 -25.87 -10.01 -8.34
C ARG A 223 -25.79 -11.17 -7.33
N GLY A 224 -25.00 -11.02 -6.26
CA GLY A 224 -24.91 -12.03 -5.21
C GLY A 224 -26.26 -12.31 -4.54
N ALA A 225 -27.02 -11.25 -4.23
CA ALA A 225 -28.34 -11.36 -3.62
C ALA A 225 -29.35 -12.08 -4.54
N GLN A 226 -29.38 -11.73 -5.83
CA GLN A 226 -30.24 -12.39 -6.83
C GLN A 226 -29.94 -13.89 -6.93
N GLU A 227 -28.66 -14.27 -7.01
CA GLU A 227 -28.25 -15.67 -7.09
C GLU A 227 -28.54 -16.45 -5.81
N ALA A 228 -28.41 -15.82 -4.64
CA ALA A 228 -28.73 -16.45 -3.35
C ALA A 228 -30.23 -16.75 -3.22
N VAL A 229 -31.07 -15.77 -3.57
CA VAL A 229 -32.54 -15.93 -3.56
C VAL A 229 -33.03 -16.93 -4.59
N ALA A 230 -32.40 -17.00 -5.77
CA ALA A 230 -32.76 -18.00 -6.78
C ALA A 230 -32.55 -19.45 -6.29
N ARG A 231 -31.61 -19.67 -5.35
CA ARG A 231 -31.37 -20.97 -4.72
C ARG A 231 -32.30 -21.21 -3.53
N GLU A 232 -32.57 -20.18 -2.75
CA GLU A 232 -33.46 -20.22 -1.59
C GLU A 232 -34.44 -19.03 -1.61
N PRO A 233 -35.63 -19.20 -2.22
CA PRO A 233 -36.60 -18.12 -2.43
C PRO A 233 -37.38 -17.80 -1.14
N LYS A 234 -36.68 -17.30 -0.12
CA LYS A 234 -37.24 -16.84 1.15
C LYS A 234 -37.48 -15.34 1.21
N LEU A 235 -36.81 -14.59 0.34
CA LEU A 235 -36.85 -13.14 0.21
C LEU A 235 -36.85 -12.78 -1.26
N GLU A 236 -37.13 -11.52 -1.59
CA GLU A 236 -36.84 -11.01 -2.93
C GLU A 236 -35.37 -10.59 -3.03
N GLY A 237 -34.76 -10.80 -4.20
CA GLY A 237 -33.34 -10.48 -4.42
C GLY A 237 -33.05 -8.98 -4.23
N VAL A 238 -33.99 -8.12 -4.62
CA VAL A 238 -33.89 -6.66 -4.42
C VAL A 238 -33.90 -6.31 -2.93
N GLU A 239 -34.78 -6.93 -2.14
CA GLU A 239 -34.88 -6.69 -0.71
C GLU A 239 -33.58 -7.07 0.01
N LEU A 240 -33.05 -8.25 -0.29
CA LEU A 240 -31.79 -8.72 0.25
C LEU A 240 -30.62 -7.81 -0.18
N ALA A 241 -30.61 -7.35 -1.43
CA ALA A 241 -29.58 -6.43 -1.92
C ALA A 241 -29.60 -5.09 -1.16
N CYS A 242 -30.78 -4.48 -0.97
CA CYS A 242 -30.92 -3.25 -0.19
C CYS A 242 -30.38 -3.42 1.23
N TYR A 243 -30.73 -4.52 1.90
CA TYR A 243 -30.23 -4.83 3.23
C TYR A 243 -28.71 -4.97 3.27
N LEU A 244 -28.12 -5.74 2.36
CA LEU A 244 -26.67 -5.94 2.30
C LEU A 244 -25.92 -4.64 1.97
N MET A 245 -26.45 -3.79 1.10
CA MET A 245 -25.81 -2.52 0.76
C MET A 245 -25.90 -1.49 1.89
N ILE A 246 -27.08 -1.31 2.48
CA ILE A 246 -27.33 -0.25 3.46
C ILE A 246 -26.88 -0.67 4.86
N ASP A 247 -27.40 -1.79 5.37
CA ASP A 247 -27.21 -2.17 6.77
C ASP A 247 -25.90 -2.95 7.00
N VAL A 248 -25.41 -3.70 6.01
CA VAL A 248 -24.16 -4.47 6.14
C VAL A 248 -22.96 -3.68 5.59
N ALA A 249 -22.98 -3.32 4.30
CA ALA A 249 -21.88 -2.59 3.66
C ALA A 249 -21.80 -1.12 4.12
N GLY A 250 -22.88 -0.53 4.60
CA GLY A 250 -22.90 0.87 5.06
C GLY A 250 -22.88 1.89 3.93
N LEU A 251 -23.39 1.52 2.75
CA LEU A 251 -23.51 2.43 1.61
C LEU A 251 -24.64 3.45 1.84
N CYS A 252 -24.46 4.64 1.27
CA CYS A 252 -25.46 5.70 1.35
C CYS A 252 -26.74 5.30 0.60
N GLU A 253 -27.90 5.51 1.24
CA GLU A 253 -29.22 5.15 0.69
C GLU A 253 -29.48 5.77 -0.68
N SER A 254 -29.12 7.05 -0.88
CA SER A 254 -29.27 7.71 -2.17
C SER A 254 -28.40 7.07 -3.27
N SER A 255 -27.22 6.57 -2.93
CA SER A 255 -26.34 5.86 -3.88
C SER A 255 -26.90 4.49 -4.27
N VAL A 256 -27.53 3.79 -3.32
CA VAL A 256 -28.20 2.51 -3.55
C VAL A 256 -29.45 2.70 -4.40
N ALA A 257 -30.27 3.70 -4.07
CA ALA A 257 -31.48 4.06 -4.80
C ALA A 257 -31.20 4.45 -6.25
N ASN A 258 -30.17 5.28 -6.48
CA ASN A 258 -29.74 5.65 -7.83
C ASN A 258 -29.29 4.43 -8.65
N TYR A 259 -28.60 3.46 -8.02
CA TYR A 259 -28.17 2.24 -8.71
C TYR A 259 -29.34 1.31 -9.04
N LEU A 260 -30.33 1.21 -8.15
CA LEU A 260 -31.52 0.37 -8.33
C LEU A 260 -32.64 1.07 -9.11
N GLU A 261 -32.42 2.31 -9.56
CA GLU A 261 -33.42 3.14 -10.27
C GLU A 261 -34.74 3.24 -9.51
N THR A 262 -34.66 3.47 -8.18
CA THR A 262 -35.82 3.50 -7.30
C THR A 262 -35.76 4.63 -6.27
N ASP A 263 -36.80 4.79 -5.46
CA ASP A 263 -36.86 5.82 -4.42
C ASP A 263 -35.99 5.42 -3.20
N PRO A 264 -35.22 6.36 -2.60
CA PRO A 264 -34.47 6.11 -1.37
C PRO A 264 -35.31 5.53 -0.23
N THR A 265 -36.55 5.99 -0.09
CA THR A 265 -37.49 5.52 0.94
C THR A 265 -37.80 4.04 0.75
N LEU A 266 -37.99 3.59 -0.50
CA LEU A 266 -38.27 2.19 -0.79
C LEU A 266 -37.05 1.31 -0.50
N CYS A 267 -35.84 1.76 -0.86
CA CYS A 267 -34.60 1.06 -0.51
C CYS A 267 -34.47 0.86 1.00
N TYR A 268 -34.72 1.93 1.77
CA TYR A 268 -34.68 1.89 3.22
C TYR A 268 -35.73 0.94 3.81
N GLN A 269 -36.97 1.01 3.33
CA GLN A 269 -38.05 0.12 3.77
C GLN A 269 -37.71 -1.35 3.52
N ASN A 270 -37.19 -1.68 2.35
CA ASN A 270 -36.73 -3.01 1.98
C ASN A 270 -35.61 -3.51 2.90
N ALA A 271 -34.59 -2.67 3.14
CA ALA A 271 -33.51 -3.01 4.07
C ALA A 271 -34.05 -3.27 5.49
N ARG A 272 -34.94 -2.42 6.00
CA ARG A 272 -35.54 -2.56 7.34
C ARG A 272 -36.46 -3.78 7.45
N LYS A 273 -37.14 -4.17 6.38
CA LYS A 273 -37.95 -5.40 6.32
C LYS A 273 -37.05 -6.61 6.54
N VAL A 274 -36.00 -6.76 5.73
CA VAL A 274 -35.06 -7.89 5.85
C VAL A 274 -34.33 -7.86 7.18
N ALA A 275 -33.92 -6.69 7.68
CA ALA A 275 -33.26 -6.56 8.98
C ALA A 275 -34.11 -7.09 10.14
N ARG A 276 -35.45 -6.95 10.08
CA ARG A 276 -36.36 -7.55 11.06
C ARG A 276 -36.38 -9.07 10.93
N VAL A 277 -36.54 -9.58 9.71
CA VAL A 277 -36.61 -11.02 9.44
C VAL A 277 -35.32 -11.73 9.84
N VAL A 278 -34.14 -11.16 9.54
CA VAL A 278 -32.83 -11.72 9.92
C VAL A 278 -32.70 -11.90 11.44
N ARG A 279 -33.31 -11.03 12.25
CA ARG A 279 -33.28 -11.15 13.72
C ARG A 279 -34.18 -12.26 14.25
N THR A 280 -35.25 -12.59 13.53
CA THR A 280 -36.28 -13.54 13.99
C THR A 280 -36.17 -14.92 13.33
N ASP A 281 -35.59 -15.00 12.13
CA ASP A 281 -35.47 -16.23 11.35
C ASP A 281 -34.00 -16.60 11.12
N ALA A 282 -33.56 -17.64 11.84
CA ALA A 282 -32.20 -18.17 11.75
C ALA A 282 -31.85 -18.73 10.37
N SER A 283 -32.84 -19.15 9.57
CA SER A 283 -32.61 -19.62 8.21
C SER A 283 -32.28 -18.46 7.26
N VAL A 284 -32.94 -17.31 7.43
CA VAL A 284 -32.65 -16.10 6.66
C VAL A 284 -31.31 -15.50 7.09
N ALA A 285 -31.00 -15.50 8.39
CA ALA A 285 -29.68 -15.07 8.88
C ALA A 285 -28.53 -15.91 8.28
N ARG A 286 -28.72 -17.22 8.13
CA ARG A 286 -27.74 -18.09 7.44
C ARG A 286 -27.62 -17.76 5.96
N LEU A 287 -28.75 -17.53 5.27
CA LEU A 287 -28.76 -17.12 3.87
C LEU A 287 -27.98 -15.80 3.67
N THR A 288 -28.19 -14.80 4.53
CA THR A 288 -27.47 -13.51 4.42
C THR A 288 -25.97 -13.67 4.65
N HIS A 289 -25.58 -14.54 5.59
CA HIS A 289 -24.18 -14.82 5.86
C HIS A 289 -23.51 -15.52 4.67
N GLN A 290 -24.12 -16.60 4.16
CA GLN A 290 -23.62 -17.34 3.00
C GLN A 290 -23.56 -16.46 1.73
N CYS A 291 -24.56 -15.61 1.53
CA CYS A 291 -24.56 -14.63 0.44
C CYS A 291 -23.38 -13.67 0.57
N THR A 292 -23.11 -13.17 1.78
CA THR A 292 -21.97 -12.29 2.05
C THR A 292 -20.64 -13.00 1.75
N GLU A 293 -20.45 -14.22 2.25
CA GLU A 293 -19.25 -15.02 1.99
C GLU A 293 -19.03 -15.25 0.49
N SER A 294 -20.10 -15.58 -0.25
CA SER A 294 -20.05 -15.78 -1.70
C SER A 294 -19.69 -14.49 -2.45
N ILE A 295 -20.22 -13.34 -2.02
CA ILE A 295 -19.85 -12.03 -2.58
C ILE A 295 -18.35 -11.78 -2.36
N LEU A 296 -17.88 -11.95 -1.12
CA LEU A 296 -16.48 -11.70 -0.75
C LEU A 296 -15.50 -12.64 -1.47
N ALA A 297 -15.86 -13.91 -1.64
CA ALA A 297 -15.05 -14.89 -2.36
C ALA A 297 -14.83 -14.52 -3.84
N ARG A 298 -15.77 -13.77 -4.45
CA ARG A 298 -15.66 -13.26 -5.84
C ARG A 298 -14.93 -11.93 -5.93
N LEU A 299 -14.85 -11.19 -4.82
CA LEU A 299 -14.11 -9.93 -4.74
C LEU A 299 -12.62 -10.18 -4.52
N ALA A 300 -12.26 -11.21 -3.76
CA ALA A 300 -10.89 -11.64 -3.49
C ALA A 300 -10.24 -12.25 -4.73
#